data_AF-A0A7W9HM57-F1
#
_entry.id   AF-A0A7W9HM57-F1
#
_cell.length_a   1.000
_cell.length_b   1.000
_cell.length_c   1.000
_cell.angle_alpha   90.00
_cell.angle_beta   90.00
_cell.angle_gamma   90.00
#
_symmetry.space_group_name_H-M   'P 1'
#
loop_
_entity.id
_entity.type
_entity.pdbx_description
1 polymer ?
#
loop_
_entity_poly.entity_id
_entity_poly.type
_entity_poly.pdbx_seq_one_letter_code
_entity_poly.pdbx_strand_id
1 'polypeptide(L)'
;MDEPRIPVAGMSISIRTRRDVVVVDPDRFLAAARSAHHDMNPGLTDAEVAEAIADVTDAVYALLEHGDLTAGPPPQPPSRRSPGVPDRPDGLSSAGWMSEVVLGEQPLQDYGCFLPEDLFARQPDRGTSERG
;
A
#
# COMPACT_ATOMS: atom_id res chain seq x y z
N MET A 1 -17.27 20.05 -8.58
CA MET A 1 -18.19 18.96 -8.19
C MET A 1 -18.33 18.12 -9.44
N ASP A 2 -17.68 16.95 -9.49
CA ASP A 2 -17.70 16.11 -10.69
C ASP A 2 -19.11 15.59 -10.96
N GLU A 3 -19.54 15.71 -12.22
CA GLU A 3 -20.82 15.20 -12.69
C GLU A 3 -20.84 13.66 -12.59
N PRO A 4 -21.95 13.03 -12.15
CA PRO A 4 -22.01 11.57 -12.00
C PRO A 4 -21.78 10.88 -13.35
N ARG A 5 -20.66 10.16 -13.49
CA ARG A 5 -20.31 9.40 -14.69
C ARG A 5 -20.99 8.02 -14.67
N ILE A 6 -21.79 7.73 -15.68
CA ILE A 6 -22.41 6.41 -15.87
C ILE A 6 -21.32 5.43 -16.32
N PRO A 7 -21.22 4.22 -15.73
CA PRO A 7 -20.28 3.19 -16.20
C PRO A 7 -20.52 2.84 -17.66
N VAL A 8 -19.45 2.79 -18.45
CA VAL A 8 -19.49 2.37 -19.87
C VAL A 8 -18.51 1.23 -20.12
N ALA A 9 -18.79 0.39 -21.12
CA ALA A 9 -17.88 -0.68 -21.52
C ALA A 9 -16.51 -0.10 -21.92
N GLY A 10 -15.43 -0.68 -21.41
CA GLY A 10 -14.06 -0.21 -21.64
C GLY A 10 -13.60 0.93 -20.72
N MET A 11 -14.42 1.36 -19.75
CA MET A 11 -13.98 2.31 -18.73
C MET A 11 -12.95 1.67 -17.79
N SER A 12 -11.76 2.25 -17.70
CA SER A 12 -10.75 1.88 -16.70
C SER A 12 -10.98 2.66 -15.40
N ILE A 13 -10.98 1.93 -14.29
CA ILE A 13 -11.10 2.44 -12.93
C ILE A 13 -9.84 2.01 -12.19
N SER A 14 -9.04 2.98 -11.77
CA SER A 14 -7.85 2.77 -10.95
C SER A 14 -8.13 3.22 -9.52
N ILE A 15 -7.64 2.44 -8.56
CA ILE A 15 -7.72 2.77 -7.14
C ILE A 15 -6.30 2.98 -6.64
N ARG A 16 -6.00 4.18 -6.19
CA ARG A 16 -4.74 4.51 -5.53
C ARG A 16 -4.98 4.56 -4.03
N THR A 17 -4.21 3.80 -3.26
CA THR A 17 -4.30 3.78 -1.80
C THR A 17 -3.01 4.31 -1.20
N ARG A 18 -3.15 5.12 -0.15
CA ARG A 18 -2.04 5.56 0.69
C ARG A 18 -2.33 5.13 2.11
N ARG A 19 -1.37 4.46 2.74
CA ARG A 19 -1.41 4.05 4.14
C ARG A 19 -0.18 4.62 4.83
N ASP A 20 -0.41 5.42 5.86
CA ASP A 20 0.66 5.94 6.69
C ASP A 20 0.70 5.13 7.99
N VAL A 21 1.87 4.60 8.33
CA VAL A 21 2.14 3.86 9.57
C VAL A 21 3.35 4.47 10.27
N VAL A 22 3.37 4.38 11.59
CA VAL A 22 4.49 4.81 12.42
C VAL A 22 5.02 3.58 13.14
N VAL A 23 6.33 3.33 13.03
CA VAL A 23 7.01 2.33 13.83
C VAL A 23 7.06 2.84 15.28
N VAL A 24 6.32 2.17 16.17
CA VAL A 24 6.28 2.50 17.60
C VAL A 24 7.15 1.54 18.42
N ASP A 25 7.42 0.35 17.89
CA ASP A 25 8.26 -0.67 18.50
C ASP A 25 9.12 -1.33 17.38
N PRO A 26 10.36 -0.87 17.16
CA PRO A 26 11.22 -1.35 16.08
C PRO A 26 11.56 -2.84 16.17
N ASP A 27 11.78 -3.35 17.38
CA ASP A 27 12.15 -4.75 17.60
C ASP A 27 10.98 -5.66 17.27
N ARG A 28 9.76 -5.29 17.72
CA ARG A 28 8.54 -6.01 17.38
C ARG A 28 8.22 -5.94 15.89
N PHE A 29 8.47 -4.79 15.25
CA PHE A 29 8.30 -4.63 13.81
C PHE A 29 9.21 -5.56 13.01
N LEU A 30 10.50 -5.62 13.33
CA LEU A 30 11.44 -6.54 12.67
C LEU A 30 11.11 -8.01 12.97
N ALA A 31 10.70 -8.33 14.20
CA ALA A 31 10.28 -9.68 14.56
C ALA A 31 9.05 -10.13 13.75
N ALA A 32 8.07 -9.25 13.58
CA ALA A 32 6.88 -9.54 12.79
C ALA A 32 7.22 -9.75 11.30
N ALA A 33 8.09 -8.92 10.74
CA ALA A 33 8.54 -9.09 9.35
C ALA A 33 9.34 -10.38 9.15
N ARG A 34 10.20 -10.76 10.09
CA ARG A 34 10.93 -12.05 10.06
C ARG A 34 9.98 -13.24 10.13
N SER A 35 8.97 -13.18 11.01
CA SER A 35 7.94 -14.22 11.09
C SER A 35 7.21 -14.35 9.75
N ALA A 36 6.78 -13.23 9.15
CA ALA A 36 6.10 -13.22 7.86
C ALA A 36 6.99 -13.79 6.74
N HIS A 37 8.28 -13.42 6.71
CA HIS A 37 9.22 -13.94 5.72
C HIS A 37 9.48 -15.44 5.89
N HIS A 38 9.59 -15.91 7.13
CA HIS A 38 9.73 -17.33 7.46
C HIS A 38 8.48 -18.14 7.10
N ASP A 39 7.28 -17.61 7.34
CA ASP A 39 6.01 -18.28 6.98
C ASP A 39 5.90 -18.50 5.45
N MET A 40 6.43 -17.58 4.65
CA MET A 40 6.51 -17.72 3.19
C MET A 40 7.67 -18.63 2.75
N ASN A 41 8.73 -18.74 3.56
CA ASN A 41 9.95 -19.46 3.24
C ASN A 41 10.34 -20.44 4.38
N PRO A 42 9.53 -21.48 4.66
CA PRO A 42 9.71 -22.33 5.84
C PRO A 42 10.97 -23.22 5.80
N GLY A 43 11.74 -23.18 4.71
CA GLY A 43 13.02 -23.86 4.56
C GLY A 43 14.23 -23.04 5.02
N LEU A 44 14.05 -21.76 5.34
CA LEU A 44 15.12 -20.90 5.83
C LEU A 44 15.28 -21.05 7.35
N THR A 45 16.52 -20.98 7.80
CA THR A 45 16.86 -20.89 9.23
C THR A 45 16.63 -19.47 9.75
N ASP A 46 16.48 -19.34 11.08
CA ASP A 46 16.34 -18.03 11.74
C ASP A 46 17.47 -17.05 11.39
N ALA A 47 18.70 -17.56 11.21
CA ALA A 47 19.85 -16.74 10.84
C ALA A 47 19.73 -16.21 9.40
N GLU A 48 19.29 -17.04 8.45
CA GLU A 48 19.06 -16.65 7.06
C GLU A 48 17.90 -15.65 6.96
N VAL A 49 16.85 -15.84 7.74
CA VAL A 49 15.72 -14.90 7.83
C VAL A 49 16.16 -13.56 8.43
N ALA A 50 17.01 -13.58 9.46
CA ALA A 50 17.54 -12.36 10.06
C ALA A 50 18.47 -11.59 9.11
N GLU A 51 19.22 -12.29 8.26
CA GLU A 51 20.05 -11.69 7.21
C GLU A 51 19.19 -11.11 6.07
N ALA A 52 18.12 -11.80 5.67
CA ALA A 52 17.19 -11.34 4.65
C ALA A 52 16.34 -10.13 5.10
N ILE A 53 16.07 -10.01 6.42
CA ILE A 53 15.32 -8.90 7.02
C ILE A 53 16.25 -8.11 7.95
N ALA A 54 17.15 -7.36 7.33
CA ALA A 54 18.19 -6.59 8.02
C ALA A 54 17.75 -5.15 8.32
N ASP A 55 16.89 -4.57 7.47
CA ASP A 55 16.46 -3.19 7.61
C ASP A 55 14.94 -2.95 7.45
N VAL A 56 14.56 -1.68 7.55
CA VAL A 56 13.15 -1.25 7.47
C VAL A 56 12.54 -1.51 6.09
N THR A 57 13.33 -1.37 5.03
CA THR A 57 12.88 -1.59 3.65
C THR A 57 12.56 -3.07 3.45
N ASP A 58 13.46 -3.95 3.86
CA ASP A 58 13.25 -5.40 3.78
C ASP A 58 12.01 -5.82 4.58
N ALA A 59 11.85 -5.26 5.78
CA ALA A 59 10.71 -5.54 6.64
C ALA A 59 9.38 -5.09 6.03
N VAL A 60 9.34 -3.90 5.42
CA VAL A 60 8.17 -3.39 4.71
C VAL A 60 7.79 -4.32 3.55
N TYR A 61 8.76 -4.74 2.74
CA TYR A 61 8.51 -5.65 1.62
C TYR A 61 7.99 -7.00 2.09
N ALA A 62 8.62 -7.62 3.09
CA ALA A 62 8.19 -8.91 3.61
C ALA A 62 6.74 -8.89 4.12
N LEU A 63 6.33 -7.82 4.81
CA LEU A 63 4.95 -7.67 5.29
C LEU A 63 3.95 -7.45 4.16
N LEU A 64 4.31 -6.62 3.16
CA LEU A 64 3.47 -6.39 1.98
C LEU A 64 3.27 -7.67 1.17
N GLU A 65 4.33 -8.46 0.96
CA GLU A 65 4.26 -9.75 0.24
C GLU A 65 3.44 -10.78 0.99
N HIS A 66 3.53 -10.82 2.33
CA HIS A 66 2.74 -11.72 3.17
C HIS A 66 1.23 -11.38 3.18
N GLY A 67 0.86 -10.18 2.72
CA GLY A 67 -0.53 -9.86 2.38
C GLY A 67 -1.04 -8.52 2.90
N ASP A 68 -0.32 -7.87 3.81
CA ASP A 68 -0.57 -6.47 4.18
C ASP A 68 0.57 -5.93 5.06
N LEU A 69 0.97 -4.67 4.82
CA LEU A 69 1.88 -3.92 5.72
C LEU A 69 1.32 -3.83 7.15
N THR A 70 0.00 -3.93 7.27
CA THR A 70 -0.71 -3.98 8.54
C THR A 70 -1.31 -5.36 8.73
N ALA A 71 -0.69 -6.22 9.55
CA ALA A 71 -1.25 -7.52 9.92
C ALA A 71 -2.57 -7.34 10.71
N GLY A 72 -3.69 -7.24 9.99
CA GLY A 72 -5.01 -6.95 10.52
C GLY A 72 -6.00 -6.66 9.38
N PRO A 73 -7.32 -6.76 9.62
CA PRO A 73 -8.31 -6.44 8.59
C PRO A 73 -8.06 -5.03 8.05
N PRO A 74 -8.25 -4.78 6.73
CA PRO A 74 -8.06 -3.47 6.15
C PRO A 74 -8.85 -2.46 6.98
N PRO A 75 -8.24 -1.31 7.33
CA PRO A 75 -8.91 -0.33 8.17
C PRO A 75 -10.27 -0.01 7.57
N GLN A 76 -11.33 -0.27 8.34
CA GLN A 76 -12.67 0.16 7.97
C GLN A 76 -12.64 1.67 7.71
N PRO A 77 -13.47 2.19 6.79
CA PRO A 77 -13.44 3.59 6.47
C PRO A 77 -13.55 4.45 7.72
N PRO A 78 -12.72 5.49 7.86
CA PRO A 78 -12.48 6.06 9.16
C PRO A 78 -13.76 6.75 9.60
N SER A 79 -14.32 6.29 10.71
CA SER A 79 -14.87 7.23 11.67
C SER A 79 -13.74 8.25 11.91
N ARG A 80 -13.98 9.54 11.68
CA ARG A 80 -12.99 10.64 11.63
C ARG A 80 -12.07 10.79 12.88
N ARG A 81 -12.16 9.88 13.86
CA ARG A 81 -11.46 9.89 15.15
C ARG A 81 -11.19 8.49 15.71
N SER A 82 -10.94 7.47 14.88
CA SER A 82 -10.44 6.21 15.44
C SER A 82 -9.00 6.42 15.91
N PRO A 83 -8.69 6.32 17.21
CA PRO A 83 -7.30 6.33 17.66
C PRO A 83 -6.57 5.18 16.97
N GLY A 84 -5.35 5.41 16.49
CA GLY A 84 -4.48 4.32 16.02
C GLY A 84 -4.40 3.26 17.12
N VAL A 85 -4.54 1.98 16.75
CA VAL A 85 -4.51 0.87 17.72
C VAL A 85 -3.11 0.85 18.34
N PRO A 86 -2.96 1.19 19.64
CA PRO A 86 -1.65 1.54 20.19
C PRO A 86 -0.78 0.33 20.58
N ASP A 87 -1.28 -0.90 20.39
CA ASP A 87 -0.57 -2.13 20.79
C ASP A 87 -0.78 -3.23 19.75
N ARG A 88 -0.30 -2.97 18.54
CA ARG A 88 -0.37 -3.98 17.49
C ARG A 88 0.77 -5.00 17.62
N PRO A 89 0.52 -6.26 17.23
CA PRO A 89 1.54 -7.31 17.29
C PRO A 89 2.70 -7.06 16.31
N ASP A 90 2.52 -6.19 15.33
CA ASP A 90 3.51 -5.83 14.31
C ASP A 90 4.33 -4.58 14.64
N GLY A 91 4.17 -3.99 15.83
CA GLY A 91 4.95 -2.81 16.24
C GLY A 91 4.65 -1.54 15.45
N LEU A 92 3.57 -1.54 14.66
CA LEU A 92 3.11 -0.41 13.88
C LEU A 92 1.90 0.26 14.54
N SER A 93 1.82 1.58 14.42
CA SER A 93 0.62 2.35 14.72
C SER A 93 0.08 3.01 13.46
N SER A 94 -1.23 2.90 13.23
CA SER A 94 -1.89 3.51 12.07
C SER A 94 -1.89 5.03 12.21
N ALA A 95 -1.30 5.72 11.23
CA ALA A 95 -1.20 7.18 11.20
C ALA A 95 -2.14 7.86 10.20
N GLY A 96 -2.79 7.07 9.34
CA GLY A 96 -3.78 7.58 8.40
C GLY A 96 -3.96 6.64 7.22
N TRP A 97 -5.07 6.79 6.52
CA TRP A 97 -5.30 6.11 5.25
C TRP A 97 -6.16 6.98 4.33
N MET A 98 -5.86 6.94 3.03
CA MET A 98 -6.59 7.66 1.99
C MET A 98 -6.68 6.78 0.74
N SER A 99 -7.83 6.83 0.07
CA SER A 99 -8.02 6.19 -1.23
C SER A 99 -8.52 7.23 -2.23
N GLU A 100 -7.95 7.21 -3.43
CA GLU A 100 -8.37 8.05 -4.55
C GLU A 100 -8.85 7.13 -5.68
N VAL A 101 -10.03 7.42 -6.21
CA VAL A 101 -10.56 6.76 -7.41
C VAL A 101 -10.18 7.60 -8.62
N VAL A 102 -9.38 7.03 -9.51
CA VAL A 102 -8.92 7.69 -10.74
C VAL A 102 -9.60 7.00 -11.92
N LEU A 103 -10.31 7.80 -12.73
CA LEU A 103 -11.05 7.31 -13.89
C LEU A 103 -10.26 7.60 -15.17
N GLY A 104 -10.19 6.63 -16.08
CA GLY A 104 -9.52 6.79 -17.37
C GLY A 104 -7.99 6.77 -17.29
N GLU A 105 -7.43 6.31 -16.17
CA GLU A 105 -6.01 5.97 -16.08
C GLU A 105 -5.72 4.72 -16.92
N GLN A 106 -4.49 4.65 -17.47
CA GLN A 106 -4.06 3.49 -18.22
C GLN A 106 -3.93 2.27 -17.28
N PRO A 107 -4.53 1.12 -17.62
CA PRO A 107 -4.42 -0.09 -16.80
C PRO A 107 -2.96 -0.49 -16.55
N LEU A 108 -2.67 -1.02 -15.34
CA LEU A 108 -1.32 -1.44 -14.97
C LEU A 108 -0.70 -2.47 -15.93
N GLN A 109 -1.54 -3.32 -16.51
CA GLN A 109 -1.12 -4.37 -17.46
C GLN A 109 -0.65 -3.80 -18.81
N ASP A 110 -1.05 -2.56 -19.14
CA ASP A 110 -0.79 -1.96 -20.46
C ASP A 110 0.53 -1.17 -20.51
N TYR A 111 1.25 -1.05 -19.40
CA TYR A 111 2.59 -0.42 -19.37
C TYR A 111 3.71 -1.33 -19.89
N GLY A 112 3.45 -2.64 -20.08
CA GLY A 112 4.46 -3.58 -20.55
C GLY A 112 5.70 -3.61 -19.65
N CYS A 113 6.90 -3.70 -20.23
CA CYS A 113 8.17 -3.67 -19.48
C CYS A 113 8.59 -2.27 -19.00
N PHE A 114 7.84 -1.22 -19.34
CA PHE A 114 8.20 0.17 -19.09
C PHE A 114 7.15 0.82 -18.18
N LEU A 115 7.27 0.57 -16.88
CA LEU A 115 6.50 1.30 -15.89
C LEU A 115 6.91 2.78 -15.91
N PRO A 116 5.95 3.72 -15.77
CA PRO A 116 6.24 5.12 -15.49
C PRO A 116 7.23 5.28 -14.34
N GLU A 117 8.12 6.27 -14.44
CA GLU A 117 9.11 6.58 -13.39
C GLU A 117 8.43 6.86 -12.04
N ASP A 118 7.22 7.43 -12.06
CA ASP A 118 6.38 7.59 -10.87
C ASP A 118 4.93 7.16 -11.17
N LEU A 119 4.61 5.93 -10.76
CA LEU A 119 3.26 5.34 -10.84
C LEU A 119 2.22 6.10 -10.01
N PHE A 120 2.67 6.88 -9.02
CA PHE A 120 1.82 7.60 -8.08
C PHE A 120 1.79 9.10 -8.33
N ALA A 121 2.63 9.61 -9.24
CA ALA A 121 2.53 10.98 -9.72
C ALA A 121 1.11 11.22 -10.22
N ARG A 122 0.53 12.34 -9.80
CA ARG A 122 -0.70 12.81 -10.43
C ARG A 122 -0.37 13.15 -11.88
N GLN A 123 -1.03 12.45 -12.83
CA GLN A 123 -1.06 12.91 -14.21
C GLN A 123 -1.54 14.37 -14.19
N PRO A 124 -0.87 15.30 -14.89
CA PRO A 124 -1.36 16.66 -14.96
C PRO A 124 -2.77 16.64 -15.51
N ASP A 125 -3.67 17.39 -14.87
CA ASP A 125 -5.07 17.49 -15.24
C ASP A 125 -5.13 17.79 -16.73
N ARG A 126 -5.72 16.89 -17.53
CA ARG A 126 -5.92 17.14 -18.97
C ARG A 126 -6.99 18.22 -19.06
N GLY A 127 -6.54 19.47 -18.90
CA GLY A 127 -7.37 20.65 -18.94
C GLY A 127 -8.30 20.60 -20.13
N THR A 128 -9.57 20.84 -19.84
CA THR A 128 -10.59 21.34 -20.77
C THR A 128 -9.95 22.10 -21.93
N SER A 129 -9.95 21.48 -23.10
CA SER A 129 -9.65 22.17 -24.35
C SER A 129 -10.82 23.12 -24.62
N GLU A 130 -10.68 24.36 -24.17
CA GLU A 130 -11.47 25.49 -24.63
C GLU A 130 -11.26 25.59 -26.15
N ARG A 131 -12.31 25.24 -26.90
CA ARG A 131 -12.40 25.48 -28.34
C ARG A 131 -12.71 26.97 -28.53
N GLY A 132 -11.75 27.68 -29.13
CA GLY A 132 -12.02 28.90 -29.88
C GLY A 132 -12.72 28.62 -31.20
#